data_AF-A0A8S3CQ23-F1
#
_entry.id   AF-A0A8S3CQ23-F1
#
_cell.length_a   1.000
_cell.length_b   1.000
_cell.length_c   1.000
_cell.angle_alpha   90.00
_cell.angle_beta   90.00
_cell.angle_gamma   90.00
#
_symmetry.space_group_name_H-M   'P 1'
#
loop_
_entity.id
_entity.type
_entity.pdbx_description
1 polymer ?
#
loop_
_entity_poly.entity_id
_entity_poly.type
_entity_poly.pdbx_seq_one_letter_code
_entity_poly.pdbx_strand_id
1 'polypeptide(L)'
;MTAGSYCYIGPQGIVHGTFLTIMNAAQKKFNTNDLRGKVFVSSGLGGMSGAQPKACQLLGCVGVIAEVSEEAARKRYNQGWCQELIYDLNQVVARIRECREKKLGTSIGYVGNVVDLWC
;
A
#
# COMPACT_ATOMS: atom_id res chain seq x y z
N MET A 1 9.31 3.98 19.54
CA MET A 1 9.92 2.67 19.85
C MET A 1 11.40 2.66 19.47
N THR A 2 11.77 2.64 18.19
CA THR A 2 13.16 2.39 17.77
C THR A 2 14.02 3.65 17.54
N ALA A 3 13.40 4.83 17.51
CA ALA A 3 14.11 6.10 17.29
C ALA A 3 15.05 6.44 18.47
N GLY A 4 14.55 6.41 19.71
CA GLY A 4 15.34 6.72 20.91
C GLY A 4 16.34 5.64 21.31
N SER A 5 16.25 4.44 20.72
CA SER A 5 17.18 3.33 20.94
C SER A 5 18.17 3.14 19.78
N TYR A 6 18.17 4.05 18.79
CA TYR A 6 19.11 4.06 17.66
C TYR A 6 19.17 2.75 16.85
N CYS A 7 18.07 2.00 16.79
CA CYS A 7 18.01 0.70 16.11
C CYS A 7 16.96 0.65 14.97
N TYR A 8 16.58 1.81 14.44
CA TYR A 8 15.64 1.89 13.32
C TYR A 8 16.33 1.54 11.99
N ILE A 9 15.92 0.44 11.38
CA ILE A 9 16.47 -0.07 10.10
C ILE A 9 15.63 0.35 8.88
N GLY A 10 14.91 1.46 8.98
CA GLY A 10 13.98 1.86 7.94
C GLY A 10 12.70 1.01 7.91
N PRO A 11 11.91 1.10 6.83
CA PRO A 11 10.62 0.40 6.72
C PRO A 11 10.76 -1.13 6.58
N GLN A 12 11.98 -1.65 6.36
CA GLN A 12 12.24 -3.10 6.27
C GLN A 12 11.85 -3.84 7.55
N GLY A 13 12.04 -3.22 8.72
CA GLY A 13 11.64 -3.82 9.99
C GLY A 13 10.13 -4.06 10.14
N ILE A 14 9.30 -3.45 9.28
CA ILE A 14 7.83 -3.44 9.43
C ILE A 14 7.12 -4.18 8.28
N VAL A 15 7.76 -4.32 7.11
CA VAL A 15 7.12 -4.95 5.93
C VAL A 15 6.61 -6.36 6.22
N HIS A 16 7.35 -7.16 6.99
CA HIS A 16 6.92 -8.50 7.40
C HIS A 16 5.64 -8.42 8.26
N GLY A 17 5.64 -7.58 9.30
CA GLY A 17 4.47 -7.40 10.17
C GLY A 17 3.24 -6.95 9.39
N THR A 18 3.39 -6.00 8.47
CA THR A 18 2.30 -5.54 7.60
C THR A 18 1.80 -6.64 6.67
N PHE A 19 2.69 -7.43 6.06
CA PHE A 19 2.34 -8.58 5.24
C PHE A 19 1.47 -9.58 6.01
N LEU A 20 1.91 -10.01 7.20
CA LEU A 20 1.14 -10.94 8.03
C LEU A 20 -0.20 -10.34 8.46
N THR A 21 -0.25 -9.05 8.75
CA THR A 21 -1.48 -8.38 9.17
C THR A 21 -2.53 -8.39 8.06
N ILE A 22 -2.15 -8.02 6.83
CA ILE A 22 -3.06 -8.00 5.69
C ILE A 22 -3.52 -9.43 5.34
N MET A 23 -2.60 -10.40 5.34
CA MET A 23 -2.92 -11.80 5.10
C MET A 23 -3.92 -12.35 6.12
N ASN A 24 -3.67 -12.13 7.42
CA ASN A 24 -4.57 -12.59 8.48
C ASN A 24 -5.92 -11.87 8.45
N ALA A 25 -5.95 -10.58 8.09
CA ALA A 25 -7.21 -9.85 7.89
C ALA A 25 -8.04 -10.47 6.76
N ALA A 26 -7.41 -10.82 5.63
CA ALA A 26 -8.06 -11.50 4.52
C ALA A 26 -8.55 -12.89 4.91
N GLN A 27 -7.74 -13.68 5.62
CA GLN A 27 -8.16 -14.99 6.12
C GLN A 27 -9.35 -14.88 7.07
N LYS A 28 -9.34 -13.93 8.01
CA LYS A 28 -10.42 -13.75 8.97
C LYS A 28 -11.73 -13.24 8.35
N LYS A 29 -11.65 -12.40 7.30
CA LYS A 29 -12.83 -11.79 6.68
C LYS A 29 -13.37 -12.55 5.48
N PHE A 30 -12.51 -13.21 4.73
CA PHE A 30 -12.86 -13.83 3.45
C PHE A 30 -12.50 -15.32 3.40
N ASN A 31 -11.95 -15.89 4.47
CA ASN A 31 -11.50 -17.29 4.56
C ASN A 31 -10.57 -17.69 3.40
N THR A 32 -9.70 -16.77 2.97
CA THR A 32 -8.73 -16.99 1.90
C THR A 32 -7.40 -16.33 2.18
N ASN A 33 -6.33 -17.01 1.77
CA ASN A 33 -4.97 -16.49 1.70
C ASN A 33 -4.57 -16.02 0.28
N ASP A 34 -5.45 -16.20 -0.70
CA ASP A 34 -5.26 -15.65 -2.05
C ASP A 34 -5.90 -14.26 -2.14
N LEU A 35 -5.05 -13.23 -2.15
CA LEU A 35 -5.48 -11.84 -2.26
C LEU A 35 -5.42 -11.30 -3.70
N ARG A 36 -5.17 -12.14 -4.71
CA ARG A 36 -5.18 -11.70 -6.11
C ARG A 36 -6.56 -11.17 -6.50
N GLY A 37 -6.59 -9.95 -7.02
CA GLY A 37 -7.85 -9.24 -7.32
C GLY A 37 -8.60 -8.73 -6.09
N LYS A 38 -8.03 -8.83 -4.88
CA LYS A 38 -8.52 -8.10 -3.70
C LYS A 38 -7.87 -6.73 -3.64
N VAL A 39 -8.62 -5.76 -3.15
CA VAL A 39 -8.17 -4.37 -3.03
C VAL A 39 -7.96 -4.07 -1.55
N PHE A 40 -6.78 -3.55 -1.21
CA PHE A 40 -6.44 -3.05 0.11
C PHE A 40 -6.31 -1.53 0.00
N VAL A 41 -7.15 -0.80 0.74
CA VAL A 41 -7.14 0.67 0.77
C VAL A 41 -6.64 1.14 2.12
N SER A 42 -5.68 2.05 2.14
CA SER A 42 -5.13 2.65 3.36
C SER A 42 -4.55 4.04 3.07
N SER A 43 -3.85 4.62 4.04
CA SER A 43 -3.17 5.91 3.91
C SER A 43 -1.80 5.94 4.58
N GLY A 44 -1.02 6.94 4.20
CA GLY A 44 0.30 7.25 4.71
C GLY A 44 1.42 6.45 4.03
N LEU A 45 2.40 7.17 3.49
CA LEU A 45 3.65 6.66 2.91
C LEU A 45 4.89 7.13 3.69
N GLY A 46 4.68 7.54 4.94
CA GLY A 46 5.73 7.94 5.89
C GLY A 46 6.66 6.80 6.31
N GLY A 47 7.45 7.01 7.37
CA GLY A 47 8.54 6.11 7.82
C GLY A 47 8.15 4.63 7.92
N MET A 48 7.07 4.35 8.65
CA MET A 48 6.58 2.99 8.92
C MET A 48 5.48 2.56 7.94
N SER A 49 4.52 3.44 7.69
CA SER A 49 3.37 3.22 6.81
C SER A 49 3.77 3.05 5.33
N GLY A 50 4.95 3.54 4.93
CA GLY A 50 5.54 3.29 3.62
C GLY A 50 5.87 1.81 3.33
N ALA A 51 5.75 0.91 4.32
CA ALA A 51 5.88 -0.54 4.10
C ALA A 51 4.62 -1.22 3.53
N GLN A 52 3.46 -0.58 3.66
CA GLN A 52 2.16 -1.09 3.19
C GLN A 52 2.11 -1.43 1.69
N PRO A 53 2.59 -0.56 0.77
CA PRO A 53 2.49 -0.84 -0.66
C PRO A 53 3.33 -2.06 -1.05
N LYS A 54 4.53 -2.20 -0.46
CA LYS A 54 5.40 -3.36 -0.69
C LYS A 54 4.78 -4.66 -0.16
N ALA A 55 4.14 -4.62 1.00
CA ALA A 55 3.42 -5.77 1.54
C ALA A 55 2.26 -6.21 0.62
N CYS A 56 1.50 -5.26 0.07
CA CYS A 56 0.43 -5.56 -0.88
C CYS A 56 0.95 -6.23 -2.16
N GLN A 57 2.05 -5.71 -2.71
CA GLN A 57 2.72 -6.29 -3.87
C GLN A 57 3.12 -7.75 -3.62
N LEU A 58 3.74 -8.03 -2.47
CA LEU A 58 4.18 -9.39 -2.11
C LEU A 58 3.00 -10.35 -1.90
N LEU A 59 1.86 -9.85 -1.41
CA LEU A 59 0.62 -10.63 -1.26
C LEU A 59 -0.14 -10.83 -2.59
N GLY A 60 0.28 -10.15 -3.66
CA GLY A 60 -0.41 -10.17 -4.94
C GLY A 60 -1.74 -9.41 -4.95
N CYS A 61 -2.00 -8.55 -3.96
CA CYS A 61 -3.21 -7.73 -3.91
C CYS A 61 -3.01 -6.36 -4.55
N VAL A 62 -4.12 -5.66 -4.82
CA VAL A 62 -4.10 -4.27 -5.30
C VAL A 62 -4.05 -3.35 -4.09
N GLY A 63 -2.88 -2.81 -3.77
CA GLY A 63 -2.71 -1.84 -2.69
C GLY A 63 -2.95 -0.42 -3.17
N VAL A 64 -3.82 0.35 -2.52
CA VAL A 64 -4.09 1.76 -2.81
C VAL A 64 -3.83 2.58 -1.55
N ILE A 65 -2.76 3.37 -1.56
CA ILE A 65 -2.31 4.11 -0.39
C ILE A 65 -2.35 5.61 -0.69
N ALA A 66 -3.25 6.33 -0.03
CA ALA A 66 -3.32 7.79 -0.14
C ALA A 66 -2.21 8.47 0.67
N GLU A 67 -1.56 9.48 0.11
CA GLU A 67 -0.56 10.30 0.77
C GLU A 67 -0.67 11.76 0.30
N VAL A 68 -0.77 12.69 1.24
CA VAL A 68 -0.88 14.13 0.95
C VAL A 68 0.47 14.76 0.62
N SER A 69 1.55 14.22 1.17
CA SER A 69 2.92 14.68 0.90
C SER A 69 3.48 14.02 -0.36
N GLU A 70 3.56 14.77 -1.45
CA GLU A 70 4.19 14.30 -2.69
C GLU A 70 5.64 13.87 -2.47
N GLU A 71 6.38 14.54 -1.58
CA GLU A 71 7.76 14.17 -1.23
C GLU A 71 7.81 12.76 -0.62
N ALA A 72 6.92 12.44 0.33
CA ALA A 72 6.86 11.12 0.94
C ALA A 72 6.47 10.05 -0.09
N ALA A 73 5.48 10.34 -0.95
CA ALA A 73 5.04 9.43 -2.00
C ALA A 73 6.17 9.14 -3.01
N ARG A 74 6.83 10.19 -3.53
CA ARG A 74 7.98 10.08 -4.43
C ARG A 74 9.14 9.33 -3.79
N LYS A 75 9.42 9.55 -2.51
CA LYS A 75 10.45 8.80 -1.79
C LYS A 75 10.18 7.29 -1.82
N ARG A 76 8.94 6.85 -1.61
CA ARG A 76 8.58 5.41 -1.66
C ARG A 76 8.57 4.85 -3.07
N TYR A 77 8.14 5.64 -4.04
CA TYR A 77 8.22 5.28 -5.45
C TYR A 77 9.68 5.07 -5.89
N ASN A 78 10.56 6.04 -5.61
CA ASN A 78 11.98 5.98 -5.96
C ASN A 78 12.71 4.82 -5.27
N GLN A 79 12.29 4.42 -4.08
CA GLN A 79 12.84 3.25 -3.38
C GLN A 79 12.33 1.91 -3.96
N GLY A 80 11.34 1.91 -4.86
CA GLY A 80 10.68 0.70 -5.37
C GLY A 80 9.71 0.07 -4.36
N TRP A 81 9.29 0.83 -3.34
CA TRP A 81 8.34 0.39 -2.33
C TRP A 81 6.90 0.59 -2.77
N CYS A 82 6.66 1.59 -3.61
CA CYS A 82 5.39 1.85 -4.30
C CYS A 82 5.62 1.76 -5.81
N GLN A 83 4.70 1.13 -6.57
CA GLN A 83 4.91 0.85 -7.99
C GLN A 83 4.44 1.99 -8.90
N GLU A 84 3.39 2.69 -8.50
CA GLU A 84 2.70 3.68 -9.34
C GLU A 84 2.33 4.89 -8.48
N LEU A 85 2.46 6.09 -9.04
CA LEU A 85 1.92 7.32 -8.42
C LEU A 85 0.84 7.89 -9.33
N ILE A 86 -0.33 8.17 -8.77
CA ILE A 86 -1.47 8.72 -9.49
C ILE A 86 -1.98 9.94 -8.70
N TYR A 87 -2.35 10.99 -9.42
CA TYR A 87 -2.76 12.29 -8.85
C TYR A 87 -4.27 12.56 -9.03
N ASP A 88 -4.94 11.78 -9.88
CA ASP A 88 -6.37 11.92 -10.18
C ASP A 88 -7.15 10.69 -9.68
N LEU A 89 -8.26 10.95 -8.98
CA LEU A 89 -9.10 9.90 -8.40
C LEU A 89 -9.74 9.00 -9.45
N ASN A 90 -10.17 9.56 -10.60
CA ASN A 90 -10.80 8.77 -11.64
C ASN A 90 -9.79 7.76 -12.23
N GLN A 91 -8.54 8.19 -12.40
CA GLN A 91 -7.45 7.30 -12.82
C GLN A 91 -7.15 6.23 -11.76
N VAL A 92 -7.17 6.57 -10.46
CA VAL A 92 -7.02 5.57 -9.38
C VAL A 92 -8.11 4.51 -9.48
N VAL A 93 -9.38 4.91 -9.59
CA VAL A 93 -10.51 3.99 -9.68
C VAL A 93 -10.44 3.13 -10.94
N ALA A 94 -10.10 3.72 -12.09
CA ALA A 94 -9.92 2.98 -13.33
C ALA A 94 -8.80 1.93 -13.19
N ARG A 95 -7.67 2.31 -12.59
CA ARG A 95 -6.53 1.42 -12.38
C ARG A 95 -6.84 0.28 -11.41
N ILE A 96 -7.58 0.56 -10.34
CA ILE A 96 -8.06 -0.48 -9.41
C ILE A 96 -8.89 -1.52 -10.15
N ARG A 97 -9.85 -1.08 -10.98
CA ARG A 97 -10.72 -1.99 -11.76
C ARG A 97 -9.90 -2.88 -12.69
N GLU A 98 -8.97 -2.28 -13.43
CA GLU A 98 -8.09 -3.02 -14.35
C GLU A 98 -7.24 -4.06 -13.60
N CYS A 99 -6.58 -3.68 -12.51
CA CYS A 99 -5.72 -4.58 -11.75
C CYS A 99 -6.54 -5.72 -11.11
N ARG A 100 -7.76 -5.41 -10.67
CA ARG A 100 -8.68 -6.38 -10.08
C ARG A 100 -9.14 -7.43 -11.11
N GLU A 101 -9.52 -7.00 -12.30
CA GLU A 101 -9.92 -7.89 -13.40
C GLU A 101 -8.77 -8.79 -13.86
N LYS A 102 -7.58 -8.20 -14.03
CA LYS A 102 -6.37 -8.92 -14.44
C LYS A 102 -5.71 -9.72 -13.31
N LYS A 103 -6.22 -9.63 -12.08
CA LYS A 103 -5.63 -10.23 -10.87
C LYS A 103 -4.15 -9.86 -10.70
N LEU A 104 -3.80 -8.63 -11.07
CA LEU A 104 -2.45 -8.09 -11.02
C LEU A 104 -2.19 -7.47 -9.64
N GLY A 105 -1.26 -8.06 -8.89
CA GLY A 105 -0.76 -7.47 -7.65
C GLY A 105 0.13 -6.26 -7.95
N THR A 106 -0.28 -5.09 -7.48
CA THR A 106 0.47 -3.84 -7.64
C THR A 106 0.22 -2.94 -6.44
N SER A 107 0.94 -1.83 -6.37
CA SER A 107 0.65 -0.79 -5.41
C SER A 107 0.62 0.60 -6.03
N ILE A 108 -0.47 1.31 -5.73
CA ILE A 108 -0.82 2.63 -6.24
C ILE A 108 -0.72 3.60 -5.08
N GLY A 109 0.19 4.56 -5.17
CA GLY A 109 0.24 5.73 -4.32
C GLY A 109 -0.64 6.82 -4.90
N TYR A 110 -1.76 7.12 -4.25
CA TYR A 110 -2.59 8.26 -4.61
C TYR A 110 -2.03 9.51 -3.92
N VAL A 111 -1.56 10.49 -4.69
CA VAL A 111 -1.06 11.76 -4.15
C VAL A 111 -2.25 12.70 -3.95
N GLY A 112 -2.80 12.67 -2.74
CA GLY A 112 -4.02 13.38 -2.38
C GLY A 112 -4.52 12.97 -1.00
N ASN A 113 -5.65 13.55 -0.57
CA ASN A 113 -6.20 13.24 0.75
C ASN A 113 -6.95 11.90 0.71
N VAL A 114 -6.73 11.06 1.73
CA VAL A 114 -7.45 9.80 1.88
C VAL A 114 -8.97 10.01 1.99
N VAL A 115 -9.41 11.16 2.51
CA VAL A 115 -10.84 11.51 2.58
C VAL A 115 -11.46 11.50 1.18
N ASP A 116 -10.81 12.11 0.19
CA ASP A 116 -11.32 12.14 -1.18
C ASP A 116 -11.33 10.75 -1.83
N LEU A 117 -10.43 9.87 -1.41
CA LEU A 117 -10.38 8.48 -1.88
C LEU A 117 -11.49 7.60 -1.28
N TRP A 118 -12.02 7.97 -0.12
CA TRP A 118 -13.09 7.23 0.57
C TRP A 118 -14.50 7.67 0.19
N CYS A 119 -14.64 8.92 -0.27
CA CYS A 119 -15.90 9.49 -0.73
C CYS A 119 -16.31 8.94 -2.11
#